data_AF-X0V781-F1
#
_entry.id   AF-X0V781-F1
#
_cell.length_a   1.000
_cell.length_b   1.000
_cell.length_c   1.000
_cell.angle_alpha   90.00
_cell.angle_beta   90.00
_cell.angle_gamma   90.00
#
_symmetry.space_group_name_H-M   'P 1'
#
loop_
_entity.id
_entity.type
_entity.pdbx_description
1 polymer ?
#
loop_
_entity_poly.entity_id
_entity_poly.type
_entity_poly.pdbx_seq_one_letter_code
_entity_poly.pdbx_strand_id
1 'polypeptide(L)' 'MRTGRIVIYSYVVDLDNEEMVERAKTCAYEDIMNAVKYNEVGNILTVEEATDLDPSDIPEFLKDEEDYEWSHRCFR' A
#
# COMPACT_ATOMS: atom_id res chain seq x y z
N MET A 1 13.15 11.85 -13.78
CA MET A 1 11.91 11.73 -12.98
C MET A 1 12.23 10.82 -11.81
N ARG A 2 11.67 11.07 -10.61
CA ARG A 2 11.83 10.16 -9.46
C ARG A 2 10.60 9.24 -9.43
N THR A 3 10.82 7.94 -9.33
CA THR A 3 9.75 6.93 -9.25
C THR A 3 9.48 6.60 -7.79
N GLY A 4 8.21 6.45 -7.42
CA GLY A 4 7.80 6.04 -6.09
C GLY A 4 6.80 4.88 -6.16
N ARG A 5 6.71 4.11 -5.07
CA ARG A 5 5.70 3.07 -4.89
C ARG A 5 4.81 3.43 -3.70
N ILE A 6 3.52 3.12 -3.83
CA ILE A 6 2.59 3.18 -2.70
C ILE A 6 2.76 1.89 -1.90
N VAL A 7 3.01 2.02 -0.61
CA VAL A 7 3.10 0.89 0.33
C VAL A 7 2.07 1.05 1.42
N ILE A 8 1.58 -0.08 1.92
CA ILE A 8 0.79 -0.14 3.15
C ILE A 8 1.79 -0.22 4.31
N TYR A 9 1.48 0.40 5.46
CA TYR A 9 2.28 0.33 6.69
C TYR A 9 3.07 -0.98 6.83
N SER A 10 4.37 -0.86 7.07
CA SER A 10 5.27 -2.00 7.22
C SER A 10 5.62 -2.25 8.69
N TYR A 11 5.59 -3.52 9.07
CA TYR A 11 6.08 -3.98 10.37
C TYR A 11 7.50 -4.53 10.19
N VAL A 12 8.44 -4.05 11.01
CA VAL A 12 9.78 -4.63 11.11
C VAL A 12 9.74 -5.77 12.11
N VAL A 13 10.14 -6.97 11.68
CA VAL A 13 10.11 -8.19 12.51
C VAL A 13 11.48 -8.87 12.50
N ASP A 14 11.75 -9.61 13.58
CA ASP A 14 12.84 -10.57 13.63
C ASP A 14 12.40 -11.86 12.93
N LEU A 15 13.09 -12.22 11.84
CA LEU A 15 12.75 -13.39 11.02
C LEU A 15 13.10 -14.72 11.70
N ASP A 16 14.00 -14.70 12.69
CA ASP A 16 14.33 -15.89 13.47
C ASP A 16 13.30 -16.14 14.59
N ASN A 17 12.31 -15.23 14.75
CA ASN A 17 11.23 -15.33 15.72
C ASN A 17 9.86 -15.51 15.02
N GLU A 18 9.47 -16.76 14.80
CA GLU A 18 8.23 -17.12 14.10
C GLU A 18 6.97 -16.53 14.78
N GLU A 19 6.92 -16.49 16.12
CA GLU A 19 5.78 -15.91 16.85
C GLU A 19 5.64 -14.41 16.54
N MET A 20 6.76 -13.69 16.47
CA MET A 20 6.76 -12.26 16.13
C MET A 20 6.22 -12.03 14.72
N VAL A 21 6.62 -12.87 13.76
CA VAL A 21 6.14 -12.80 12.38
C VAL A 21 4.61 -13.01 12.32
N GLU A 22 4.09 -14.03 13.00
CA GLU A 22 2.64 -14.30 13.01
C GLU A 22 1.83 -13.20 13.71
N ARG A 23 2.37 -12.65 14.80
CA ARG A 23 1.76 -11.50 15.48
C ARG A 23 1.74 -10.26 14.59
N ALA A 24 2.83 -9.96 13.89
CA ALA A 24 2.87 -8.83 12.97
C ALA A 24 1.88 -8.97 11.81
N LYS A 25 1.71 -10.18 11.25
CA LYS A 25 0.69 -10.45 10.24
C LYS A 25 -0.72 -10.18 10.76
N THR A 26 -0.99 -10.60 11.99
CA THR A 26 -2.29 -10.37 12.64
C THR A 26 -2.56 -8.89 12.83
N CYS A 27 -1.58 -8.14 13.35
CA CYS A 27 -1.69 -6.69 13.51
C CYS A 27 -1.90 -5.97 12.16
N ALA A 28 -1.13 -6.33 11.12
CA ALA A 28 -1.30 -5.75 9.79
C ALA A 28 -2.72 -5.99 9.23
N TYR A 29 -3.27 -7.19 9.43
CA TYR A 29 -4.66 -7.48 9.05
C TYR A 29 -5.67 -6.62 9.82
N GLU A 30 -5.52 -6.53 11.15
CA GLU A 30 -6.40 -5.72 12.00
C GLU A 30 -6.35 -4.23 11.62
N ASP A 31 -5.17 -3.69 11.31
CA ASP A 31 -5.00 -2.30 10.89
C ASP A 31 -5.70 -2.02 9.56
N ILE A 32 -5.57 -2.93 8.58
CA ILE A 32 -6.30 -2.82 7.31
C ILE A 32 -7.81 -2.84 7.55
N MET A 33 -8.29 -3.79 8.37
CA MET A 33 -9.72 -3.89 8.68
C MET A 33 -10.24 -2.66 9.41
N ASN A 34 -9.47 -2.10 10.33
CA ASN A 34 -9.81 -0.86 11.02
C ASN A 34 -9.81 0.32 10.05
N ALA A 35 -8.81 0.43 9.18
CA ALA A 35 -8.75 1.50 8.18
C ALA A 35 -9.96 1.46 7.24
N VAL A 36 -10.41 0.27 6.81
CA VAL A 36 -11.66 0.12 6.05
C VAL A 36 -12.87 0.53 6.89
N LYS A 37 -12.97 0.01 8.12
CA LYS A 37 -14.11 0.26 9.02
C LYS A 37 -14.30 1.74 9.36
N TYR A 38 -13.21 2.46 9.55
CA TYR A 38 -13.22 3.87 9.92
C TYR A 38 -13.04 4.82 8.73
N ASN A 39 -12.98 4.29 7.51
CA ASN A 39 -12.74 5.06 6.28
C ASN A 39 -11.42 5.86 6.31
N GLU A 40 -10.38 5.25 6.87
CA GLU A 40 -9.03 5.79 7.05
C GLU A 40 -8.01 5.09 6.14
N VAL A 41 -8.44 4.37 5.10
CA VAL A 41 -7.56 3.63 4.19
C VAL A 41 -6.45 4.53 3.60
N GLY A 42 -6.76 5.79 3.31
CA GLY A 42 -5.75 6.76 2.84
C GLY A 42 -4.63 7.04 3.85
N ASN A 43 -4.90 6.89 5.15
CA ASN A 43 -3.93 7.18 6.22
C ASN A 43 -2.91 6.06 6.40
N ILE A 44 -3.24 4.84 5.97
CA ILE A 44 -2.32 3.69 6.08
C ILE A 44 -1.44 3.49 4.85
N LEU A 45 -1.63 4.31 3.81
CA LEU A 45 -0.83 4.31 2.59
C LEU A 45 0.28 5.34 2.71
N THR A 46 1.51 4.93 2.44
CA THR A 46 2.68 5.81 2.36
C THR A 46 3.34 5.70 0.99
N VAL A 47 4.13 6.70 0.63
CA VAL A 47 4.89 6.71 -0.62
C VAL A 47 6.36 6.56 -0.30
N GLU A 48 7.00 5.56 -0.88
CA GLU A 48 8.43 5.33 -0.76
C GLU A 48 9.11 5.52 -2.12
N GLU A 49 10.35 6.03 -2.11
CA GLU A 49 11.15 6.12 -3.34
C GLU A 49 11.50 4.72 -3.85
N ALA A 50 11.24 4.47 -5.13
CA ALA A 50 11.50 3.20 -5.79
C ALA A 50 12.72 3.36 -6.70
N THR A 51 13.92 3.19 -6.13
CA THR A 51 15.18 3.30 -6.86
C THR A 51 15.46 2.12 -7.80
N ASP A 52 14.68 1.06 -7.65
CA ASP A 52 14.72 -0.20 -8.40
C ASP A 52 13.75 -0.24 -9.59
N LEU A 53 12.94 0.81 -9.81
CA LEU A 53 11.91 0.85 -10.85
C LEU A 53 12.16 1.96 -11.88
N ASP A 54 11.85 1.66 -13.15
CA ASP A 54 11.90 2.62 -14.25
C ASP A 54 10.54 3.33 -14.40
N PRO A 55 10.50 4.59 -14.85
CA PRO A 55 9.26 5.25 -15.29
C PRO A 55 8.34 4.43 -16.20
N SER A 56 8.87 3.52 -17.01
CA SER A 56 8.07 2.62 -17.85
C SER A 56 7.22 1.64 -17.03
N ASP A 57 7.61 1.37 -15.78
CA ASP A 57 6.91 0.46 -14.88
C ASP A 57 5.64 1.09 -14.28
N ILE A 58 5.47 2.42 -14.43
CA ILE A 58 4.25 3.10 -14.00
C ILE A 58 3.10 2.59 -14.88
N PRO A 59 2.04 2.01 -14.29
CA PRO A 59 0.87 1.56 -15.04
C PRO A 59 0.23 2.70 -15.85
N GLU A 60 -0.17 2.43 -17.10
CA GLU A 60 -0.74 3.45 -18.00
C GLU A 60 -1.97 4.15 -17.40
N PHE A 61 -2.81 3.44 -16.65
CA PHE A 61 -3.98 4.05 -16.00
C PHE A 61 -3.59 5.15 -15.00
N LEU A 62 -2.38 5.13 -14.42
CA LEU A 62 -1.93 6.21 -13.55
C LEU A 62 -1.36 7.41 -14.32
N LYS A 63 -1.15 7.30 -15.63
CA LYS A 63 -0.58 8.34 -16.49
C LYS A 63 -1.64 9.19 -17.19
N ASP A 64 -2.86 8.68 -17.30
CA ASP A 64 -3.97 9.40 -17.94
C ASP A 64 -4.51 10.50 -17.02
N GLU A 65 -4.46 11.75 -17.47
CA GLU A 65 -5.01 12.92 -16.74
C GLU A 65 -6.53 13.12 -16.94
N GLU A 66 -7.17 12.34 -17.81
CA GLU A 66 -8.60 12.49 -18.14
C GLU A 66 -9.52 11.62 -17.24
N ASP A 67 -10.15 12.28 -16.27
CA ASP A 67 -11.38 11.93 -15.55
C ASP A 67 -11.47 10.56 -14.86
N TYR A 68 -10.90 10.50 -13.64
CA TYR A 68 -11.12 9.41 -12.68
C TYR A 68 -12.30 9.71 -11.73
N GLU A 69 -13.52 9.30 -12.09
CA GLU A 69 -14.58 9.08 -11.10
C GLU A 69 -14.22 7.86 -10.22
N TRP A 70 -13.60 8.14 -9.09
CA TRP A 70 -12.87 7.22 -8.19
C TRP A 70 -13.68 6.06 -7.56
N SER A 71 -15.00 5.99 -7.75
CA SER A 71 -15.89 5.25 -6.83
C SER A 71 -16.10 3.75 -7.11
N HIS A 72 -15.60 3.15 -8.21
CA HIS A 72 -16.09 1.81 -8.61
C HIS A 72 -15.04 0.78 -9.07
N ARG A 73 -13.72 1.06 -9.06
CA ARG A 73 -12.72 0.13 -9.67
C ARG A 73 -11.82 -0.64 -8.70
N CYS A 74 -11.60 -0.17 -7.48
CA CYS A 74 -10.69 -0.84 -6.54
C CYS A 74 -11.34 -1.93 -5.67
N PHE A 75 -12.66 -2.14 -5.78
CA PHE A 75 -13.43 -3.12 -5.00
C PHE A 75 -14.20 -4.10 -5.89
N ARG A 76 -13.56 -4.66 -6.92
CA ARG A 76 -14.10 -5.79 -7.67
C ARG A 76 -13.18 -7.00 -7.59
#